data_AF-A0A925Z3S0-F1
#
_entry.id   AF-A0A925Z3S0-F1
#
_cell.length_a   1.000
_cell.length_b   1.000
_cell.length_c   1.000
_cell.angle_alpha   90.00
_cell.angle_beta   90.00
_cell.angle_gamma   90.00
#
_symmetry.space_group_name_H-M   'P 1'
#
loop_
_entity.id
_entity.type
_entity.pdbx_description
1 polymer ?
#
loop_
_entity_poly.entity_id
_entity_poly.type
_entity_poly.pdbx_seq_one_letter_code
_entity_poly.pdbx_strand_id
1 'polypeptide(L)'
;YDGREEWTPPHEADAAMLVAFHAHQKTDKGFGVSAGPDAAGYLSRAFSALGYTLEQADSPWRISANQPALIEAMAEGAAQAATETGQLDAATIANWLAHRRNASGCFVGHQDILAVPV
;
A
#
# COMPACT_ATOMS: atom_id res chain seq x y z
N TYR A 1 0.21 4.48 -5.27
CA TYR A 1 -0.26 3.22 -4.69
C TYR A 1 -1.64 2.90 -5.27
N ASP A 2 -1.88 1.67 -5.70
CA ASP A 2 -3.15 1.25 -6.33
C ASP A 2 -3.95 0.21 -5.52
N GLY A 3 -3.52 -0.09 -4.29
CA GLY A 3 -4.17 -1.05 -3.42
C GLY A 3 -3.60 -2.47 -3.46
N ARG A 4 -2.72 -2.78 -4.43
CA ARG A 4 -2.10 -4.10 -4.51
C ARG A 4 -0.81 -4.16 -3.71
N GLU A 5 -0.67 -5.22 -2.92
CA GLU A 5 0.55 -5.57 -2.20
C GLU A 5 0.68 -7.09 -2.17
N GLU A 6 1.82 -7.62 -2.59
CA GLU A 6 2.07 -9.06 -2.63
C GLU A 6 3.45 -9.37 -2.06
N TRP A 7 3.52 -10.27 -1.10
CA TRP A 7 4.76 -10.68 -0.47
C TRP A 7 5.20 -12.06 -0.95
N THR A 8 6.52 -12.28 -1.04
CA THR A 8 7.10 -13.58 -1.39
C THR A 8 8.04 -14.05 -0.28
N PRO A 9 7.91 -15.30 0.24
CA PRO A 9 6.82 -16.23 -0.06
C PRO A 9 5.48 -15.74 0.53
N PRO A 10 4.33 -16.21 0.00
CA PRO A 10 3.01 -15.87 0.54
C PRO A 10 2.85 -16.29 2.02
N HIS A 11 2.01 -15.56 2.75
CA HIS A 11 1.60 -15.87 4.11
C HIS A 11 0.07 -15.90 4.20
N GLU A 12 -0.49 -16.78 5.06
CA GLU A 12 -1.94 -16.88 5.24
C GLU A 12 -2.60 -15.57 5.69
N ALA A 13 -1.87 -14.77 6.48
CA ALA A 13 -2.33 -13.48 6.98
C ALA A 13 -2.15 -12.30 5.99
N ASP A 14 -1.53 -12.46 4.81
CA ASP A 14 -1.24 -11.35 3.89
C ASP A 14 -2.51 -10.56 3.52
N ALA A 15 -3.59 -11.26 3.17
CA ALA A 15 -4.84 -10.61 2.80
C ALA A 15 -5.47 -9.83 3.97
N ALA A 16 -5.42 -10.38 5.18
CA ALA A 16 -5.96 -9.74 6.37
C ALA A 16 -5.15 -8.49 6.77
N MET A 17 -3.82 -8.58 6.67
CA MET A 17 -2.90 -7.46 6.89
C MET A 17 -3.14 -6.33 5.87
N LEU A 18 -3.34 -6.66 4.60
CA LEU A 18 -3.64 -5.68 3.56
C LEU A 18 -4.97 -4.95 3.81
N VAL A 19 -6.02 -5.68 4.23
CA VAL A 19 -7.31 -5.09 4.62
C VAL A 19 -7.13 -4.13 5.80
N ALA A 20 -6.39 -4.54 6.84
CA ALA A 20 -6.10 -3.67 7.98
C ALA A 20 -5.30 -2.43 7.57
N PHE A 21 -4.33 -2.59 6.65
CA PHE A 21 -3.56 -1.48 6.12
C PHE A 21 -4.43 -0.49 5.33
N HIS A 22 -5.35 -0.97 4.48
CA HIS A 22 -6.31 -0.11 3.78
C HIS A 22 -7.27 0.60 4.74
N ALA A 23 -7.70 -0.07 5.81
CA ALA A 23 -8.51 0.56 6.84
C ALA A 23 -7.74 1.68 7.55
N HIS A 24 -6.46 1.45 7.90
CA HIS A 24 -5.57 2.47 8.45
C HIS A 24 -5.39 3.66 7.50
N GLN A 25 -5.21 3.40 6.21
CA GLN A 25 -5.10 4.45 5.19
C GLN A 25 -6.34 5.33 5.11
N LYS A 26 -7.53 4.80 5.45
CA LYS A 26 -8.82 5.53 5.45
C LYS A 26 -9.15 6.17 6.80
N THR A 27 -8.16 6.35 7.66
CA THR A 27 -8.29 7.19 8.86
C THR A 27 -7.94 8.64 8.56
N ASP A 28 -8.41 9.56 9.41
CA ASP A 28 -7.98 10.96 9.36
C ASP A 28 -6.61 11.11 10.02
N LYS A 29 -5.65 11.62 9.25
CA LYS A 29 -4.26 11.84 9.69
C LYS A 29 -3.95 13.33 9.90
N GLY A 30 -4.97 14.16 10.13
CA GLY A 30 -4.88 15.60 10.38
C GLY A 30 -5.27 16.50 9.20
N PHE A 31 -5.75 15.92 8.10
CA PHE A 31 -6.14 16.63 6.87
C PHE A 31 -7.49 16.14 6.32
N GLY A 32 -8.27 15.42 7.13
CA GLY A 32 -9.44 14.67 6.70
C GLY A 32 -9.08 13.22 6.35
N VAL A 33 -10.12 12.43 6.09
CA VAL A 33 -9.99 11.02 5.70
C VAL A 33 -9.20 10.92 4.39
N SER A 34 -8.11 10.16 4.41
CA SER A 34 -7.33 9.90 3.20
C SER A 34 -8.07 8.97 2.24
N ALA A 35 -7.92 9.22 0.93
CA ALA A 35 -8.50 8.39 -0.12
C ALA A 35 -7.86 6.99 -0.21
N GLY A 36 -6.69 6.78 0.39
CA GLY A 36 -5.97 5.51 0.36
C GLY A 36 -5.74 5.00 -1.07
N PRO A 37 -6.07 3.75 -1.41
CA PRO A 37 -5.85 3.19 -2.74
C PRO A 37 -6.75 3.83 -3.82
N ASP A 38 -7.82 4.51 -3.43
CA ASP A 38 -8.74 5.18 -4.37
C ASP A 38 -8.17 6.49 -4.93
N ALA A 39 -7.03 6.97 -4.37
CA ALA A 39 -6.45 8.29 -4.65
C ALA A 39 -6.13 8.51 -6.14
N ALA A 40 -5.51 7.53 -6.82
CA ALA A 40 -5.18 7.64 -8.24
C ALA A 40 -6.45 7.82 -9.09
N GLY A 41 -7.49 7.01 -8.82
CA GLY A 41 -8.77 7.12 -9.51
C GLY A 41 -9.48 8.46 -9.25
N TYR A 42 -9.42 8.99 -8.02
CA TYR A 42 -9.95 10.32 -7.72
C TYR A 42 -9.21 11.42 -8.48
N LEU A 43 -7.87 11.37 -8.50
CA LEU A 43 -7.05 12.38 -9.17
C LEU A 43 -7.32 12.41 -10.68
N SER A 44 -7.36 11.24 -11.32
CA SER A 44 -7.67 11.12 -12.75
C SER A 44 -9.06 11.66 -13.07
N ARG A 45 -10.10 11.30 -12.30
CA ARG A 45 -11.45 11.85 -12.51
C ARG A 45 -11.52 13.37 -12.35
N ALA A 46 -10.82 13.92 -11.36
CA ALA A 46 -10.80 15.36 -11.11
C ALA A 46 -10.15 16.14 -12.27
N PHE A 47 -9.00 15.70 -12.76
CA PHE A 47 -8.33 16.36 -13.90
C PHE A 47 -9.11 16.24 -15.20
N SER A 48 -9.68 15.06 -15.49
CA SER A 48 -10.55 14.91 -16.67
C SER A 48 -11.76 15.84 -16.62
N ALA A 49 -12.38 16.04 -15.44
CA ALA A 49 -13.49 16.97 -15.27
C ALA A 49 -13.09 18.45 -15.48
N LEU A 50 -11.81 18.78 -15.28
CA LEU A 50 -11.23 20.10 -15.53
C LEU A 50 -10.73 20.27 -16.98
N GLY A 51 -10.93 19.27 -17.85
CA GLY A 51 -10.56 19.33 -19.26
C GLY A 51 -9.08 19.02 -19.55
N TYR A 52 -8.34 18.43 -18.61
CA TYR A 52 -6.96 18.02 -18.83
C TYR A 52 -6.88 16.75 -19.68
N THR A 53 -5.81 16.63 -20.46
CA THR A 53 -5.43 15.36 -21.08
C THR A 53 -4.59 14.55 -20.10
N LEU A 54 -4.88 13.26 -19.97
CA LEU A 54 -4.23 12.36 -19.02
C LEU A 54 -3.47 11.24 -19.73
N GLU A 55 -2.26 10.98 -19.26
CA GLU A 55 -1.52 9.75 -19.51
C GLU A 55 -1.27 9.01 -18.19
N GLN A 56 -1.45 7.69 -18.20
CA GLN A 56 -1.32 6.85 -17.00
C GLN A 56 -0.49 5.62 -17.33
N ALA A 57 0.39 5.22 -16.42
CA ALA A 57 1.23 4.04 -16.57
C ALA A 57 1.41 3.30 -15.24
N ASP A 58 1.46 1.97 -15.29
CA ASP A 58 1.80 1.14 -14.14
C ASP A 58 3.27 1.34 -13.77
N SER A 59 3.52 1.73 -12.52
CA SER A 59 4.85 2.01 -11.96
C SER A 59 5.15 1.22 -10.67
N PRO A 60 4.80 -0.08 -10.59
CA PRO A 60 4.85 -0.81 -9.33
C PRO A 60 6.29 -0.97 -8.80
N TRP A 61 6.41 -0.93 -7.49
CA TRP A 61 7.66 -1.23 -6.81
C TRP A 61 7.85 -2.74 -6.78
N ARG A 62 9.04 -3.20 -7.18
CA ARG A 62 9.47 -4.60 -7.09
C ARG A 62 10.68 -4.67 -6.19
N ILE A 63 10.42 -4.87 -4.91
CA ILE A 63 11.44 -4.96 -3.88
C ILE A 63 11.88 -6.43 -3.82
N SER A 64 13.19 -6.68 -3.86
CA SER A 64 13.74 -8.04 -3.81
C SER A 64 14.64 -8.22 -2.60
N ALA A 65 15.03 -9.47 -2.32
CA ALA A 65 15.91 -9.84 -1.21
C ALA A 65 17.24 -9.07 -1.14
N ASN A 66 17.67 -8.43 -2.24
CA ASN A 66 18.86 -7.57 -2.25
C ASN A 66 18.67 -6.21 -1.54
N GLN A 67 17.45 -5.88 -1.12
CA GLN A 67 17.10 -4.66 -0.40
C GLN A 67 16.47 -4.98 0.97
N PRO A 68 17.18 -5.71 1.86
CA PRO A 68 16.60 -6.24 3.10
C PRO A 68 16.11 -5.14 4.03
N ALA A 69 16.81 -3.99 4.10
CA ALA A 69 16.39 -2.86 4.91
C ALA A 69 15.05 -2.26 4.45
N LEU A 70 14.79 -2.23 3.13
CA LEU A 70 13.51 -1.76 2.60
C LEU A 70 12.39 -2.77 2.86
N ILE A 71 12.67 -4.08 2.73
CA ILE A 71 11.74 -5.15 3.10
C ILE A 71 11.33 -5.03 4.57
N GLU A 72 12.30 -4.87 5.46
CA GLU A 72 12.06 -4.72 6.89
C GLU A 72 11.23 -3.47 7.20
N ALA A 73 11.61 -2.31 6.64
CA ALA A 73 10.86 -1.06 6.84
C ALA A 73 9.41 -1.15 6.33
N MET A 74 9.18 -1.78 5.18
CA MET A 74 7.83 -2.01 4.64
C MET A 74 7.01 -2.92 5.57
N ALA A 75 7.60 -4.00 6.07
CA ALA A 75 6.94 -4.94 6.95
C ALA A 75 6.59 -4.31 8.31
N GLU A 76 7.52 -3.56 8.90
CA GLU A 76 7.31 -2.88 10.18
C GLU A 76 6.22 -1.81 10.07
N GLY A 77 6.24 -1.00 9.02
CA GLY A 77 5.21 0.02 8.77
C GLY A 77 3.81 -0.59 8.62
N ALA A 78 3.69 -1.68 7.85
CA ALA A 78 2.42 -2.40 7.67
C ALA A 78 1.93 -3.02 8.99
N ALA A 79 2.82 -3.64 9.77
CA ALA A 79 2.48 -4.23 11.07
C ALA A 79 2.05 -3.19 12.10
N GLN A 80 2.72 -2.04 12.15
CA GLN A 80 2.32 -0.92 13.00
C GLN A 80 0.93 -0.40 12.61
N ALA A 81 0.72 -0.13 11.32
CA ALA A 81 -0.57 0.35 10.82
C ALA A 81 -1.71 -0.63 11.13
N ALA A 82 -1.50 -1.93 10.90
CA ALA A 82 -2.47 -2.96 11.25
C ALA A 82 -2.77 -3.00 12.75
N THR A 83 -1.76 -2.83 13.61
CA THR A 83 -1.91 -2.78 15.07
C THR A 83 -2.81 -1.62 15.48
N GLU A 84 -2.60 -0.44 14.91
CA GLU A 84 -3.38 0.77 15.21
C GLU A 84 -4.86 0.63 14.83
N THR A 85 -5.21 -0.25 13.90
CA THR A 85 -6.62 -0.50 13.52
C THR A 85 -7.39 -1.36 14.54
N GLY A 86 -6.70 -2.19 15.33
CA GLY A 86 -7.33 -3.16 16.23
C GLY A 86 -8.13 -4.27 15.54
N GLN A 87 -7.98 -4.46 14.22
CA GLN A 87 -8.76 -5.45 13.45
C GLN A 87 -8.20 -6.87 13.50
N LEU A 88 -6.93 -7.03 13.89
CA LEU A 88 -6.24 -8.31 14.00
C LEU A 88 -5.68 -8.45 15.40
N ASP A 89 -5.62 -9.68 15.90
CA ASP A 89 -4.98 -9.96 17.18
C ASP A 89 -3.45 -9.77 17.09
N ALA A 90 -2.84 -9.44 18.23
CA ALA A 90 -1.41 -9.15 18.28
C ALA A 90 -0.52 -10.34 17.89
N ALA A 91 -0.98 -11.58 18.09
CA ALA A 91 -0.21 -12.77 17.74
C ALA A 91 -0.16 -12.97 16.23
N THR A 92 -1.28 -12.75 15.53
CA THR A 92 -1.34 -12.76 14.06
C THR A 92 -0.39 -11.72 13.45
N ILE A 93 -0.42 -10.48 13.94
CA ILE A 93 0.47 -9.41 13.44
C ILE A 93 1.94 -9.75 13.71
N ALA A 94 2.28 -10.19 14.93
CA ALA A 94 3.65 -10.51 15.30
C ALA A 94 4.20 -11.70 14.49
N ASN A 95 3.38 -12.73 14.27
CA ASN A 95 3.74 -13.88 13.45
C ASN A 95 3.97 -13.47 11.99
N TRP A 96 3.08 -12.66 11.42
CA TRP A 96 3.24 -12.14 10.06
C TRP A 96 4.53 -11.33 9.91
N LEU A 97 4.80 -10.40 10.84
CA LEU A 97 5.99 -9.55 10.81
C LEU A 97 7.29 -10.37 10.86
N ALA A 98 7.34 -11.40 11.71
CA ALA A 98 8.50 -12.29 11.81
C ALA A 98 8.81 -13.00 10.47
N HIS A 99 7.77 -13.38 9.72
CA HIS A 99 7.94 -13.95 8.37
C HIS A 99 8.35 -12.90 7.35
N ARG A 100 7.74 -11.70 7.36
CA ARG A 100 8.02 -10.66 6.37
C ARG A 100 9.42 -10.07 6.45
N ARG A 101 10.03 -10.03 7.65
CA ARG A 101 11.46 -9.66 7.81
C ARG A 101 12.41 -10.56 7.02
N ASN A 102 11.98 -11.78 6.69
CA ASN A 102 12.75 -12.74 5.88
C ASN A 102 12.16 -12.93 4.48
N ALA A 103 11.27 -12.05 4.03
CA ALA A 103 10.68 -12.12 2.70
C ALA A 103 11.77 -11.99 1.63
N SER A 104 11.63 -12.73 0.54
CA SER A 104 12.50 -12.64 -0.63
C SER A 104 12.04 -11.57 -1.63
N GLY A 105 10.83 -11.03 -1.45
CA GLY A 105 10.34 -9.91 -2.23
C GLY A 105 9.02 -9.33 -1.74
N CYS A 106 8.75 -8.12 -2.18
CA CYS A 106 7.49 -7.39 -1.98
C CYS A 106 7.17 -6.61 -3.25
N PHE A 107 5.99 -6.85 -3.80
CA PHE A 107 5.41 -6.07 -4.89
C PHE A 107 4.43 -5.06 -4.31
N VAL A 108 4.55 -3.79 -4.69
CA VAL A 108 3.61 -2.75 -4.28
C VAL A 108 3.10 -2.03 -5.51
N GLY A 109 1.82 -2.21 -5.80
CA GLY A 109 1.17 -1.63 -6.97
C GLY A 109 1.15 -0.10 -6.91
N HIS A 110 1.62 0.53 -7.98
CA HIS A 110 1.68 1.97 -8.15
C HIS A 110 1.32 2.32 -9.58
N GLN A 111 0.81 3.53 -9.74
CA GLN A 111 0.46 4.11 -11.02
C GLN A 111 0.94 5.56 -11.03
N ASP A 112 1.58 5.96 -12.12
CA ASP A 112 1.96 7.33 -12.39
C ASP A 112 0.90 7.98 -13.27
N ILE A 113 0.61 9.25 -13.01
CA ILE A 113 -0.38 10.05 -13.75
C ILE A 113 0.31 11.33 -14.21
N LEU A 114 0.32 11.57 -15.52
CA LEU A 114 0.69 12.85 -16.12
C LEU A 114 -0.60 13.56 -16.56
N ALA A 115 -0.81 14.78 -16.07
CA ALA A 115 -1.94 15.63 -16.44
C ALA A 115 -1.44 16.91 -17.12
N VAL A 116 -1.88 17.14 -18.35
CA VAL A 116 -1.47 18.31 -19.15
C VAL A 116 -2.70 19.19 -19.43
N PRO A 117 -2.67 20.49 -19.08
CA PRO A 117 -3.74 21.42 -19.46
C PRO A 117 -3.86 21.49 -20.99
N VAL A 118 -5.10 21.67 -21.46
CA VAL A 118 -5.39 21.94 -22.88
C VAL A 118 -5.28 23.43 -23.16
#